data_AF-A0A8X6W5N1-F1
#
_entry.id   AF-A0A8X6W5N1-F1
#
_cell.length_a   1.000
_cell.length_b   1.000
_cell.length_c   1.000
_cell.angle_alpha   90.00
_cell.angle_beta   90.00
_cell.angle_gamma   90.00
#
_symmetry.space_group_name_H-M   'P 1'
#
loop_
_entity.id
_entity.type
_entity.pdbx_description
1 polymer ?
#
loop_
_entity_poly.entity_id
_entity_poly.type
_entity_poly.pdbx_seq_one_letter_code
_entity_poly.pdbx_strand_id
1 'polypeptide(L)'
;MNQSPDSYVNSPDSQVNGSKNKYRYNPGFHPHFEIAGIMPASIFVEWAQNEIAVVPDFHKRILFSDEAHFWLNGYVNKQNCRIWSEANPQVYVETPLHPEKLTVWCALWAGGIIGSYFFKNDEGHNVTVNGDRYRAMITNFFIPELNSHDVQELWFQQDSATCHTARATIDLLKDTFGDRLISRFGPVNWPPRSCDLTLLDYFLWGYVKSLVYADKPQTLDHLEDNIRRVIADIRPQMLEKVIENWTSRLDYIRTSRGSPMPEIIFKM
;
A
#
# COMPACT_ATOMS: atom_id res chain seq x y z
N MET A 1 -54.04 35.51 5.53
CA MET A 1 -55.11 35.22 4.54
C MET A 1 -55.05 36.31 3.47
N ASN A 2 -55.13 35.90 2.20
CA ASN A 2 -55.22 36.68 0.94
C ASN A 2 -53.93 37.14 0.22
N GLN A 3 -53.39 36.21 -0.58
CA GLN A 3 -53.11 36.20 -2.05
C GLN A 3 -52.54 37.43 -2.82
N SER A 4 -51.54 37.12 -3.67
CA SER A 4 -50.79 37.91 -4.69
C SER A 4 -51.62 38.36 -5.93
N PRO A 5 -51.04 39.12 -6.91
CA PRO A 5 -50.27 38.49 -8.00
C PRO A 5 -49.07 39.29 -8.60
N ASP A 6 -48.10 38.52 -9.09
CA ASP A 6 -47.17 38.64 -10.23
C ASP A 6 -46.76 40.00 -10.84
N SER A 7 -45.44 40.17 -11.00
CA SER A 7 -44.86 40.55 -12.30
C SER A 7 -43.44 40.02 -12.49
N TYR A 8 -43.27 39.26 -13.57
CA TYR A 8 -42.00 38.82 -14.16
C TYR A 8 -41.29 39.99 -14.85
N VAL A 9 -39.97 40.17 -14.66
CA VAL A 9 -39.01 40.52 -15.74
C VAL A 9 -37.58 40.06 -15.38
N ASN A 10 -37.10 39.09 -16.16
CA ASN A 10 -35.75 38.78 -16.66
C ASN A 10 -34.45 39.15 -15.90
N SER A 11 -33.65 38.08 -15.66
CA SER A 11 -32.18 38.05 -15.59
C SER A 11 -31.54 38.44 -16.94
N PRO A 12 -30.26 38.86 -17.01
CA PRO A 12 -29.21 37.85 -17.19
C PRO A 12 -27.92 38.08 -16.39
N ASP A 13 -27.49 36.99 -15.74
CA ASP A 13 -26.19 36.32 -15.85
C ASP A 13 -24.88 37.12 -15.90
N SER A 14 -24.00 36.76 -14.96
CA SER A 14 -22.68 36.12 -15.16
C SER A 14 -21.62 36.73 -14.21
N GLN A 15 -20.71 36.00 -13.57
CA GLN A 15 -20.38 34.57 -13.50
C GLN A 15 -19.42 34.44 -12.30
N VAL A 16 -19.68 33.52 -11.37
CA VAL A 16 -18.64 33.03 -10.45
C VAL A 16 -18.35 31.59 -10.85
N ASN A 17 -17.23 31.40 -11.55
CA ASN A 17 -16.72 30.09 -11.95
C ASN A 17 -16.20 29.33 -10.72
N GLY A 18 -17.07 28.52 -10.12
CA GLY A 18 -16.67 27.40 -9.27
C GLY A 18 -16.66 26.13 -10.12
N SER A 19 -15.49 25.65 -10.50
CA SER A 19 -15.29 24.36 -11.17
C SER A 19 -15.66 23.22 -10.23
N LYS A 20 -16.92 22.76 -10.29
CA LYS A 20 -17.37 21.50 -9.66
C LYS A 20 -17.02 20.36 -10.60
N ASN A 21 -16.03 19.54 -10.24
CA ASN A 21 -15.84 18.23 -10.88
C ASN A 21 -17.07 17.37 -10.59
N LYS A 22 -17.88 17.14 -11.64
CA LYS A 22 -19.03 16.23 -11.60
C LYS A 22 -18.54 14.82 -11.98
N TYR A 23 -18.35 13.94 -11.00
CA TYR A 23 -18.28 12.50 -11.27
C TYR A 23 -19.69 11.91 -11.28
N ARG A 24 -19.94 11.05 -12.27
CA ARG A 24 -21.24 10.48 -12.61
C ARG A 24 -21.48 9.24 -11.73
N TYR A 25 -22.46 9.31 -10.84
CA TYR A 25 -22.97 8.14 -10.11
C TYR A 25 -23.48 7.10 -11.11
N ASN A 26 -23.00 5.86 -11.03
CA ASN A 26 -23.40 4.75 -11.91
C ASN A 26 -24.32 3.78 -11.13
N PRO A 27 -25.64 3.73 -11.39
CA PRO A 27 -26.60 2.97 -10.56
C PRO A 27 -26.68 1.45 -10.86
N GLY A 28 -25.65 0.85 -11.46
CA GLY A 28 -25.69 -0.53 -11.99
C GLY A 28 -25.26 -1.66 -11.05
N PHE A 29 -25.01 -1.42 -9.76
CA PHE A 29 -24.60 -2.47 -8.83
C PHE A 29 -25.80 -3.26 -8.30
N HIS A 30 -26.09 -4.41 -8.91
CA HIS A 30 -26.90 -5.45 -8.28
C HIS A 30 -25.97 -6.40 -7.49
N PRO A 31 -26.15 -6.54 -6.16
CA PRO A 31 -25.30 -7.42 -5.36
C PRO A 31 -25.72 -8.87 -5.57
N HIS A 32 -24.89 -9.64 -6.28
CA HIS A 32 -25.00 -11.10 -6.23
C HIS A 32 -24.17 -11.63 -5.06
N PHE A 33 -24.88 -11.95 -3.98
CA PHE A 33 -24.51 -12.80 -2.83
C PHE A 33 -23.16 -12.49 -2.14
N GLU A 34 -23.20 -11.47 -1.27
CA GLU A 34 -22.23 -11.24 -0.19
C GLU A 34 -22.27 -12.36 0.86
N ILE A 35 -21.17 -13.07 1.03
CA ILE A 35 -20.88 -13.75 2.29
C ILE A 35 -20.27 -12.69 3.22
N ALA A 36 -21.10 -12.14 4.11
CA ALA A 36 -20.72 -11.36 5.30
C ALA A 36 -19.57 -10.34 5.14
N GLY A 37 -19.82 -9.21 4.47
CA GLY A 37 -19.03 -7.97 4.62
C GLY A 37 -17.55 -8.04 4.23
N ILE A 38 -17.13 -9.08 3.51
CA ILE A 38 -15.77 -9.23 2.97
C ILE A 38 -15.84 -9.04 1.46
N MET A 39 -15.19 -8.00 0.96
CA MET A 39 -15.05 -7.78 -0.48
C MET A 39 -14.09 -8.84 -1.07
N PRO A 40 -14.54 -9.65 -2.06
CA PRO A 40 -13.65 -10.56 -2.78
C PRO A 40 -12.58 -9.80 -3.57
N ALA A 41 -11.38 -10.38 -3.71
CA ALA A 41 -10.31 -9.79 -4.51
C ALA A 41 -10.71 -9.52 -5.96
N SER A 42 -11.62 -10.32 -6.54
CA SER A 42 -12.15 -10.11 -7.89
C SER A 42 -12.89 -8.78 -8.05
N ILE A 43 -13.60 -8.31 -7.02
CA ILE A 43 -14.33 -7.03 -7.06
C ILE A 43 -13.35 -5.85 -7.06
N PHE A 44 -12.31 -5.93 -6.22
CA PHE A 44 -11.24 -4.94 -6.22
C PHE A 44 -10.50 -4.89 -7.57
N VAL A 45 -10.19 -6.07 -8.14
CA VAL A 45 -9.53 -6.18 -9.45
C VAL A 45 -10.36 -5.54 -10.54
N GLU A 46 -11.67 -5.78 -10.57
CA GLU A 46 -12.59 -5.16 -11.54
C GLU A 46 -12.60 -3.63 -11.38
N TRP A 47 -12.71 -3.13 -10.15
CA TRP A 47 -12.62 -1.70 -9.88
C TRP A 47 -11.28 -1.10 -10.37
N ALA A 48 -10.15 -1.71 -10.01
CA ALA A 48 -8.83 -1.22 -10.40
C ALA A 48 -8.64 -1.19 -11.92
N GLN A 49 -9.12 -2.22 -12.64
CA GLN A 49 -9.08 -2.23 -14.10
C GLN A 49 -9.96 -1.16 -14.73
N ASN A 50 -11.13 -0.88 -14.16
CA ASN A 50 -11.99 0.21 -14.63
C ASN A 50 -11.30 1.57 -14.46
N GLU A 51 -10.65 1.81 -13.32
CA GLU A 51 -9.86 3.03 -13.11
C GLU A 51 -8.69 3.13 -14.10
N ILE A 52 -7.94 2.03 -14.33
CA ILE A 52 -6.85 1.99 -15.32
C ILE A 52 -7.35 2.30 -16.74
N ALA A 53 -8.56 1.86 -17.10
CA ALA A 53 -9.13 2.12 -18.42
C ALA A 53 -9.57 3.57 -18.63
N VAL A 54 -9.88 4.30 -17.56
CA VAL A 54 -10.41 5.67 -17.61
C VAL A 54 -9.34 6.72 -17.31
N VAL A 55 -8.43 6.43 -16.39
CA VAL A 55 -7.41 7.35 -15.90
C VAL A 55 -6.02 6.89 -16.39
N PRO A 56 -5.37 7.67 -17.27
CA PRO A 56 -4.03 7.35 -17.74
C PRO A 56 -3.05 7.14 -16.59
N ASP A 57 -2.25 6.08 -16.68
CA ASP A 57 -1.24 5.72 -15.70
C ASP A 57 -1.75 5.53 -14.26
N PHE A 58 -3.05 5.23 -14.05
CA PHE A 58 -3.62 5.07 -12.71
C PHE A 58 -2.82 4.13 -11.80
N HIS A 59 -2.39 2.98 -12.33
CA HIS A 59 -1.56 1.99 -11.63
C HIS A 59 -0.20 2.54 -11.12
N LYS A 60 0.32 3.61 -11.73
CA LYS A 60 1.53 4.32 -11.28
C LYS A 60 1.27 5.32 -10.16
N ARG A 61 0.00 5.67 -9.95
CA ARG A 61 -0.47 6.65 -8.97
C ARG A 61 -0.92 6.01 -7.65
N ILE A 62 -0.74 4.71 -7.46
CA ILE A 62 -1.06 4.02 -6.22
C ILE A 62 0.20 3.85 -5.38
N LEU A 63 0.16 4.37 -4.17
CA LEU A 63 1.18 4.30 -3.13
C LEU A 63 0.83 3.16 -2.18
N PHE A 64 1.47 2.01 -2.39
CA PHE A 64 1.29 0.83 -1.54
C PHE A 64 2.14 0.98 -0.28
N SER A 65 1.66 0.51 0.86
CA SER A 65 2.41 0.54 2.11
C SER A 65 2.28 -0.77 2.88
N ASP A 66 3.30 -1.09 3.68
CA ASP A 66 3.35 -2.32 4.46
C ASP A 66 4.48 -2.27 5.51
N GLU A 67 4.44 -3.22 6.46
CA GLU A 67 5.50 -3.47 7.44
C GLU A 67 6.17 -4.83 7.27
N ALA A 68 7.49 -4.85 7.41
CA ALA A 68 8.25 -6.10 7.49
C ALA A 68 9.10 -6.22 8.75
N HIS A 69 9.20 -7.45 9.26
CA HIS A 69 10.18 -7.82 10.26
C HIS A 69 11.47 -8.33 9.62
N PHE A 70 12.59 -7.82 10.12
CA PHE A 70 13.95 -8.29 9.85
C PHE A 70 14.56 -8.79 11.14
N TRP A 71 14.94 -10.06 11.19
CA TRP A 71 15.47 -10.71 12.38
C TRP A 71 16.98 -10.83 12.26
N LEU A 72 17.72 -10.50 13.31
CA LEU A 72 19.19 -10.47 13.27
C LEU A 72 19.80 -11.84 12.92
N ASN A 73 19.14 -12.93 13.32
CA ASN A 73 19.54 -14.29 12.98
C ASN A 73 19.24 -14.71 11.52
N GLY A 74 18.76 -13.80 10.67
CA GLY A 74 18.43 -14.09 9.28
C GLY A 74 17.14 -14.89 9.10
N TYR A 75 16.30 -15.03 10.13
CA TYR A 75 15.02 -15.72 9.98
C TYR A 75 14.12 -15.00 8.96
N VAL A 76 13.79 -15.71 7.88
CA VAL A 76 12.85 -15.23 6.86
C VAL A 76 11.54 -16.00 7.01
N ASN A 77 10.45 -15.28 7.33
CA ASN A 77 9.12 -15.87 7.34
C ASN A 77 8.73 -16.27 5.89
N LYS A 78 8.73 -17.56 5.60
CA LYS A 78 8.43 -18.12 4.27
C LYS A 78 6.99 -17.89 3.79
N GLN A 79 6.04 -17.57 4.69
CA GLN A 79 4.65 -17.30 4.33
C GLN A 79 4.42 -15.86 3.86
N ASN A 80 5.19 -14.89 4.36
CA ASN A 80 5.15 -13.47 3.93
C ASN A 80 6.29 -13.10 2.97
N CYS A 81 7.32 -13.93 2.86
CA CYS A 81 8.41 -13.75 1.90
C CYS A 81 8.48 -15.00 1.03
N ARG A 82 7.83 -14.97 -0.14
CA ARG A 82 8.17 -15.90 -1.22
C ARG A 82 9.63 -15.64 -1.56
N ILE A 83 10.51 -16.51 -1.08
CA ILE A 83 11.96 -16.36 -1.22
C ILE A 83 12.32 -16.56 -2.70
N TRP A 84 12.94 -15.54 -3.28
CA TRP A 84 13.66 -15.64 -4.55
C TRP A 84 15.02 -16.28 -4.27
N SER A 85 15.17 -17.57 -4.54
CA SER A 85 16.50 -18.19 -4.66
C SER A 85 16.49 -19.25 -5.75
N GLU A 86 17.56 -19.31 -6.56
CA GLU A 86 17.74 -20.37 -7.57
C GLU A 86 17.97 -21.75 -6.90
N ALA A 87 18.32 -21.78 -5.62
CA ALA A 87 18.50 -22.99 -4.83
C ALA A 87 17.90 -22.84 -3.43
N ASN A 88 17.10 -23.82 -3.02
CA ASN A 88 16.47 -23.91 -1.70
C ASN A 88 17.54 -24.01 -0.58
N PRO A 89 17.73 -22.99 0.28
CA PRO A 89 18.70 -23.08 1.35
C PRO A 89 18.07 -23.92 2.48
N GLN A 90 18.37 -25.22 2.47
CA GLN A 90 18.07 -26.18 3.53
C GLN A 90 18.94 -25.90 4.77
N VAL A 91 18.84 -24.69 5.34
CA VAL A 91 19.57 -24.30 6.53
C VAL A 91 18.60 -24.31 7.71
N TYR A 92 18.77 -25.30 8.59
CA TYR A 92 18.15 -25.31 9.90
C TYR A 92 18.94 -24.33 10.78
N VAL A 93 18.31 -23.22 11.18
CA VAL A 93 18.89 -22.25 12.13
C VAL A 93 18.19 -22.46 13.47
N GLU A 94 18.96 -22.86 14.49
CA GLU A 94 18.48 -22.86 15.88
C GLU A 94 18.07 -21.44 16.25
N THR A 95 16.83 -21.29 16.71
CA THR A 95 16.23 -19.97 16.98
C THR A 95 16.39 -19.65 18.47
N PRO A 96 17.03 -18.51 18.84
CA PRO A 96 17.01 -18.04 20.22
C PRO A 96 15.57 -17.81 20.71
N LEU A 97 15.34 -17.90 22.02
CA LEU A 97 14.02 -17.74 22.64
C LEU A 97 13.37 -16.35 22.34
N HIS A 98 14.19 -15.33 22.10
CA HIS A 98 13.78 -13.98 21.69
C HIS A 98 14.78 -13.41 20.67
N PRO A 99 14.66 -13.73 19.37
CA PRO A 99 15.56 -13.18 18.38
C PRO A 99 15.29 -11.68 18.23
N GLU A 100 16.37 -10.88 18.27
CA GLU A 100 16.29 -9.44 18.04
C GLU A 100 15.79 -9.15 16.62
N LYS A 101 14.93 -8.12 16.49
CA LYS A 101 14.34 -7.74 15.21
C LYS A 101 14.15 -6.24 15.05
N LEU A 102 14.18 -5.81 13.80
CA LEU A 102 13.68 -4.51 13.35
C LEU A 102 12.29 -4.69 12.75
N THR A 103 11.41 -3.71 12.99
CA THR A 103 10.17 -3.57 12.22
C THR A 103 10.30 -2.33 11.37
N VAL A 104 10.16 -2.50 10.06
CA VAL A 104 10.38 -1.47 9.06
C VAL A 104 9.09 -1.22 8.31
N TRP A 105 8.72 0.05 8.17
CA TRP A 105 7.62 0.49 7.29
C TRP A 105 8.19 1.19 6.06
N CYS A 106 7.57 0.95 4.91
CA CYS A 106 7.84 1.67 3.67
C CYS A 106 6.53 1.91 2.91
N ALA A 107 6.55 2.89 2.00
CA ALA A 107 5.56 3.04 0.96
C ALA A 107 6.22 3.13 -0.42
N LEU A 108 5.65 2.48 -1.44
CA LEU A 108 6.22 2.32 -2.77
C LEU A 108 5.19 2.69 -3.85
N TRP A 109 5.63 3.49 -4.82
CA TRP A 109 4.89 3.81 -6.04
C TRP A 109 5.86 3.94 -7.23
N ALA A 110 5.37 4.33 -8.41
CA ALA A 110 6.21 4.40 -9.61
C ALA A 110 7.35 5.41 -9.51
N GLY A 111 7.17 6.47 -8.70
CA GLY A 111 8.15 7.53 -8.56
C GLY A 111 9.24 7.24 -7.52
N GLY A 112 9.08 6.21 -6.68
CA GLY A 112 10.05 5.93 -5.63
C GLY A 112 9.51 5.15 -4.43
N ILE A 113 10.28 5.21 -3.36
CA ILE A 113 9.97 4.61 -2.06
C ILE A 113 10.09 5.71 -1.00
N ILE A 114 9.05 5.89 -0.19
CA ILE A 114 9.10 6.66 1.07
C ILE A 114 9.40 5.68 2.19
N GLY A 115 10.40 6.01 3.01
CA GLY A 115 10.96 5.10 4.00
C GLY A 115 12.48 4.98 3.83
N SER A 116 13.13 4.06 4.54
CA SER A 116 12.59 3.16 5.57
C SER A 116 12.36 3.87 6.91
N TYR A 117 11.18 3.65 7.50
CA TYR A 117 10.87 4.04 8.88
C TYR A 117 11.06 2.86 9.83
N PHE A 118 11.78 3.08 10.93
CA PHE A 118 12.05 2.07 11.94
C PHE A 118 11.27 2.38 13.21
N PHE A 119 10.47 1.44 13.70
CA PHE A 119 9.72 1.63 14.92
C PHE A 119 10.62 1.51 16.16
N LYS A 120 11.07 2.65 16.67
CA LYS A 120 11.89 2.78 17.88
C LYS A 120 11.23 3.69 18.92
N ASN A 121 11.59 3.53 20.20
CA ASN A 121 11.27 4.49 21.26
C ASN A 121 12.33 5.61 21.33
N ASP A 122 12.16 6.55 22.26
CA ASP A 122 13.05 7.70 22.44
C ASP A 122 14.50 7.30 22.84
N GLU A 123 14.68 6.09 23.38
CA GLU A 123 15.99 5.53 23.73
C GLU A 123 16.63 4.77 22.55
N GLY A 124 15.96 4.67 21.40
CA GLY A 124 16.43 3.94 20.23
C GLY A 124 16.11 2.43 20.24
N HIS A 125 15.37 1.93 21.24
CA HIS A 125 14.97 0.53 21.34
C HIS A 125 13.80 0.21 20.41
N ASN A 126 13.84 -0.95 19.74
CA ASN A 126 12.76 -1.41 18.86
C ASN A 126 11.46 -1.65 19.61
N VAL A 127 10.34 -1.25 19.01
CA VAL A 127 9.01 -1.41 19.60
C VAL A 127 8.03 -2.11 18.67
N THR A 128 7.04 -2.79 19.27
CA THR A 128 5.92 -3.38 18.54
C THR A 128 5.03 -2.29 17.96
N VAL A 129 4.62 -2.46 16.70
CA VAL A 129 3.64 -1.58 16.05
C VAL A 129 2.27 -1.77 16.71
N ASN A 130 1.67 -0.67 17.13
CA ASN A 130 0.29 -0.61 17.59
C ASN A 130 -0.40 0.59 16.91
N GLY A 131 -1.70 0.76 17.13
CA GLY A 131 -2.46 1.84 16.49
C GLY A 131 -1.87 3.23 16.76
N ASP A 132 -1.43 3.52 17.99
CA ASP A 132 -0.91 4.84 18.36
C ASP A 132 0.44 5.13 17.68
N ARG A 133 1.36 4.15 17.71
CA ARG A 133 2.67 4.24 17.05
C ARG A 133 2.54 4.30 15.53
N TYR A 134 1.60 3.56 14.96
CA TYR A 134 1.30 3.63 13.53
C TYR A 134 0.83 5.03 13.15
N ARG A 135 -0.16 5.58 13.87
CA ARG A 135 -0.62 6.96 13.62
C ARG A 135 0.47 8.01 13.86
N ALA A 136 1.31 7.83 14.88
CA ALA A 136 2.45 8.71 15.10
C ALA A 136 3.45 8.67 13.93
N MET A 137 3.73 7.49 13.37
CA MET A 137 4.54 7.34 12.15
C MET A 137 3.87 8.05 10.96
N ILE A 138 2.56 7.86 10.76
CA ILE A 138 1.82 8.53 9.68
C ILE A 138 1.94 10.06 9.80
N THR A 139 1.67 10.62 10.98
CA THR A 139 1.65 12.08 11.20
C THR A 139 3.04 12.70 11.20
N ASN A 140 4.01 12.06 11.85
CA ASN A 140 5.31 12.70 12.13
C ASN A 140 6.38 12.37 11.08
N PHE A 141 6.18 11.32 10.29
CA PHE A 141 7.12 10.90 9.26
C PHE A 141 6.48 10.88 7.88
N PHE A 142 5.44 10.07 7.67
CA PHE A 142 4.93 9.82 6.32
C PHE A 142 4.31 11.06 5.67
N ILE A 143 3.38 11.73 6.34
CA ILE A 143 2.72 12.93 5.80
C ILE A 143 3.73 14.05 5.49
N PRO A 144 4.71 14.35 6.38
CA PRO A 144 5.80 15.26 6.04
C PRO A 144 6.58 14.87 4.79
N GLU A 145 6.92 13.60 4.61
CA GLU A 145 7.59 13.10 3.39
C GLU A 145 6.72 13.24 2.14
N LEU A 146 5.39 13.22 2.25
CA LEU A 146 4.54 13.52 1.09
C LEU A 146 4.77 14.94 0.56
N ASN A 147 5.21 15.90 1.36
CA ASN A 147 5.49 17.25 0.86
C ASN A 147 6.82 17.34 0.10
N SER A 148 7.76 16.42 0.32
CA SER A 148 9.05 16.38 -0.38
C SER A 148 8.91 15.73 -1.77
N HIS A 149 7.80 15.04 -2.02
CA HIS A 149 7.50 14.37 -3.27
C HIS A 149 6.27 14.99 -3.96
N ASP A 150 6.22 15.02 -5.29
CA ASP A 150 5.04 15.51 -6.03
C ASP A 150 3.92 14.45 -6.06
N VAL A 151 3.29 14.23 -4.90
CA VAL A 151 2.39 13.09 -4.64
C VAL A 151 0.94 13.48 -4.37
N GLN A 152 0.56 14.72 -4.69
CA GLN A 152 -0.78 15.26 -4.36
C GLN A 152 -1.93 14.49 -5.03
N GLU A 153 -1.66 13.80 -6.14
CA GLU A 153 -2.64 12.97 -6.86
C GLU A 153 -2.54 11.48 -6.55
N LEU A 154 -1.69 11.05 -5.60
CA LEU A 154 -1.56 9.63 -5.29
C LEU A 154 -2.75 9.10 -4.48
N TRP A 155 -3.03 7.82 -4.74
CA TRP A 155 -3.90 6.98 -3.95
C TRP A 155 -3.09 6.25 -2.89
N PHE A 156 -3.53 6.26 -1.64
CA PHE A 156 -2.85 5.53 -0.58
C PHE A 156 -3.50 4.17 -0.36
N GLN A 157 -2.68 3.12 -0.33
CA GLN A 157 -3.11 1.77 -0.04
C GLN A 157 -2.43 1.26 1.23
N GLN A 158 -3.23 0.64 2.11
CA GLN A 158 -2.78 -0.12 3.28
C GLN A 158 -3.63 -1.38 3.45
N ASP A 159 -3.07 -2.39 4.12
CA ASP A 159 -3.72 -3.69 4.30
C ASP A 159 -4.84 -3.66 5.37
N SER A 160 -5.30 -4.84 5.80
CA SER A 160 -6.39 -4.99 6.77
C SER A 160 -5.95 -5.17 8.23
N ALA A 161 -4.69 -4.87 8.58
CA ALA A 161 -4.21 -4.96 9.95
C ALA A 161 -5.05 -4.10 10.92
N THR A 162 -5.12 -4.51 12.19
CA THR A 162 -5.96 -3.83 13.19
C THR A 162 -5.56 -2.37 13.40
N CYS A 163 -4.25 -2.05 13.35
CA CYS A 163 -3.76 -0.68 13.45
C CYS A 163 -4.18 0.20 12.26
N HIS A 164 -4.29 -0.38 11.06
CA HIS A 164 -4.64 0.30 9.82
C HIS A 164 -6.15 0.61 9.74
N THR A 165 -6.95 -0.33 10.24
CA THR A 165 -8.42 -0.30 10.14
C THR A 165 -9.13 0.34 11.33
N ALA A 166 -8.39 0.70 12.38
CA ALA A 166 -8.92 1.45 13.50
C ALA A 166 -9.52 2.77 12.99
N ARG A 167 -10.70 3.15 13.53
CA ARG A 167 -11.42 4.36 13.10
C ARG A 167 -10.55 5.61 13.10
N ALA A 168 -9.78 5.82 14.17
CA ALA A 168 -8.87 6.96 14.27
C ALA A 168 -7.77 6.98 13.19
N THR A 169 -7.33 5.81 12.72
CA THR A 169 -6.34 5.70 11.63
C THR A 169 -6.98 5.99 10.28
N ILE A 170 -8.18 5.45 10.03
CA ILE A 170 -8.94 5.72 8.80
C ILE A 170 -9.30 7.20 8.70
N ASP A 171 -9.76 7.82 9.79
CA ASP A 171 -10.11 9.25 9.82
C ASP A 171 -8.87 10.12 9.53
N LEU A 172 -7.72 9.84 10.17
CA LEU A 172 -6.44 10.51 9.90
C LEU A 172 -6.02 10.43 8.43
N LEU A 173 -6.12 9.25 7.82
CA LEU A 173 -5.75 9.06 6.41
C LEU A 173 -6.75 9.72 5.47
N LYS A 174 -8.05 9.73 5.80
CA LYS A 174 -9.07 10.45 5.01
C LYS A 174 -8.86 11.95 5.03
N ASP A 175 -8.38 12.52 6.14
CA ASP A 175 -8.04 13.95 6.20
C ASP A 175 -6.93 14.31 5.20
N THR A 176 -6.04 13.35 4.87
CA THR A 176 -4.92 13.55 3.94
C THR A 176 -5.28 13.18 2.49
N PHE A 177 -5.88 12.00 2.29
CA PHE A 177 -6.11 11.41 0.97
C PHE A 177 -7.56 11.54 0.47
N GLY A 178 -8.51 11.92 1.33
CA GLY A 178 -9.93 12.00 0.98
C GLY A 178 -10.47 10.69 0.42
N ASP A 179 -11.09 10.77 -0.76
CA ASP A 179 -11.63 9.61 -1.47
C ASP A 179 -10.53 8.70 -2.09
N ARG A 180 -9.26 9.15 -2.10
CA ARG A 180 -8.12 8.42 -2.67
C ARG A 180 -7.50 7.40 -1.71
N LEU A 181 -8.31 6.81 -0.83
CA LEU A 181 -7.87 5.84 0.18
C LEU A 181 -8.39 4.44 -0.15
N ILE A 182 -7.45 3.51 -0.32
CA ILE A 182 -7.68 2.08 -0.55
C ILE A 182 -7.33 1.34 0.74
N SER A 183 -8.35 1.01 1.54
CA SER A 183 -8.16 0.32 2.81
C SER A 183 -9.44 -0.38 3.24
N ARG A 184 -9.35 -1.33 4.15
CA ARG A 184 -10.55 -1.89 4.77
C ARG A 184 -11.23 -0.79 5.59
N PHE A 185 -12.49 -0.51 5.26
CA PHE A 185 -13.30 0.64 5.74
C PHE A 185 -12.93 2.01 5.15
N GLY A 186 -12.06 2.05 4.13
CA GLY A 186 -11.82 3.22 3.29
C GLY A 186 -12.91 3.42 2.22
N PRO A 187 -12.85 4.53 1.47
CA PRO A 187 -13.69 4.79 0.28
C PRO A 187 -13.63 3.65 -0.74
N VAL A 188 -12.43 3.09 -0.96
CA VAL A 188 -12.23 1.88 -1.76
C VAL A 188 -11.79 0.76 -0.83
N ASN A 189 -12.57 -0.32 -0.78
CA ASN A 189 -12.33 -1.41 0.15
C ASN A 189 -11.17 -2.29 -0.35
N TRP A 190 -10.18 -2.54 0.51
CA TRP A 190 -9.09 -3.47 0.21
C TRP A 190 -9.50 -4.90 0.58
N PRO A 191 -9.37 -5.89 -0.33
CA PRO A 191 -9.74 -7.27 -0.06
C PRO A 191 -8.79 -7.91 0.98
N PRO A 192 -9.31 -8.69 1.96
CA PRO A 192 -8.45 -9.36 2.93
C PRO A 192 -7.58 -10.43 2.26
N ARG A 193 -6.43 -10.73 2.88
CA ARG A 193 -5.49 -11.79 2.43
C ARG A 193 -5.04 -11.64 0.97
N SER A 194 -4.82 -10.41 0.53
CA SER A 194 -4.43 -10.09 -0.85
C SER A 194 -2.96 -9.68 -0.96
N CYS A 195 -2.06 -10.37 -0.23
CA CYS A 195 -0.61 -10.13 -0.30
C CYS A 195 -0.05 -10.24 -1.73
N ASP A 196 -0.68 -11.05 -2.59
CA ASP A 196 -0.34 -11.15 -4.01
C ASP A 196 -0.55 -9.85 -4.81
N LEU A 197 -1.30 -8.89 -4.25
CA LEU A 197 -1.58 -7.56 -4.81
C LEU A 197 -0.76 -6.44 -4.16
N THR A 198 -0.08 -6.69 -3.04
CA THR A 198 0.76 -5.68 -2.37
C THR A 198 2.17 -5.70 -2.98
N LEU A 199 2.61 -4.58 -3.57
CA LEU A 199 3.94 -4.48 -4.19
C LEU A 199 5.08 -4.79 -3.20
N LEU A 200 4.89 -4.45 -1.92
CA LEU A 200 5.90 -4.65 -0.89
C LEU A 200 6.08 -6.14 -0.53
N ASP A 201 4.99 -6.89 -0.41
CA ASP A 201 5.00 -8.31 -0.06
C ASP A 201 5.70 -9.17 -1.12
N TYR A 202 5.28 -9.05 -2.40
CA TYR A 202 5.80 -9.95 -3.43
C TYR A 202 7.14 -9.51 -4.02
N PHE A 203 7.53 -8.23 -3.85
CA PHE A 203 8.77 -7.69 -4.39
C PHE A 203 9.68 -7.10 -3.30
N LEU A 204 9.32 -5.98 -2.67
CA LEU A 204 10.26 -5.16 -1.90
C LEU A 204 10.91 -5.97 -0.77
N TRP A 205 10.11 -6.64 0.06
CA TRP A 205 10.65 -7.34 1.22
C TRP A 205 11.47 -8.55 0.87
N GLY A 206 11.08 -9.29 -0.18
CA GLY A 206 11.88 -10.41 -0.69
C GLY A 206 13.23 -9.94 -1.24
N TYR A 207 13.22 -8.86 -2.04
CA TYR A 207 14.41 -8.25 -2.63
C TYR A 207 15.36 -7.66 -1.58
N VAL A 208 14.84 -6.88 -0.64
CA VAL A 208 15.64 -6.26 0.42
C VAL A 208 16.27 -7.34 1.30
N LYS A 209 15.51 -8.39 1.69
CA LYS A 209 16.04 -9.48 2.51
C LYS A 209 17.15 -10.26 1.81
N SER A 210 17.06 -10.49 0.50
CA SER A 210 18.08 -11.26 -0.23
C SER A 210 19.43 -10.53 -0.26
N LEU A 211 19.43 -9.20 -0.21
CA LEU A 211 20.65 -8.39 -0.22
C LEU A 211 21.16 -8.05 1.20
N VAL A 212 20.27 -7.69 2.11
CA VAL A 212 20.63 -7.27 3.47
C VAL A 212 21.34 -8.38 4.26
N TYR A 213 20.91 -9.64 4.09
CA TYR A 213 21.53 -10.77 4.78
C TYR A 213 22.77 -11.34 4.09
N ALA A 214 23.08 -10.92 2.85
CA ALA A 214 24.32 -11.33 2.17
C ALA A 214 25.56 -10.88 2.95
N ASP A 215 25.47 -9.70 3.59
CA ASP A 215 26.55 -9.09 4.40
C ASP A 215 26.63 -9.66 5.84
N LYS A 216 25.75 -10.61 6.19
CA LYS A 216 25.69 -11.30 7.50
C LYS A 216 25.80 -10.32 8.69
N PRO A 217 24.84 -9.39 8.84
CA PRO A 217 24.88 -8.40 9.91
C PRO A 217 24.92 -9.06 11.30
N GLN A 218 25.78 -8.55 12.18
CA GLN A 218 25.98 -9.05 13.55
C GLN A 218 25.32 -8.18 14.62
N THR A 219 24.85 -6.98 14.25
CA THR A 219 24.16 -6.04 15.13
C THR A 219 22.91 -5.48 14.43
N LEU A 220 21.96 -5.00 15.23
CA LEU A 220 20.77 -4.34 14.72
C LEU A 220 21.09 -3.04 13.96
N ASP A 221 22.10 -2.29 14.38
CA ASP A 221 22.51 -1.06 13.69
C ASP A 221 23.07 -1.37 12.29
N HIS A 222 23.92 -2.38 12.16
CA HIS A 222 24.42 -2.79 10.85
C HIS A 222 23.31 -3.36 9.96
N LEU A 223 22.34 -4.06 10.55
CA LEU A 223 21.15 -4.53 9.84
C LEU A 223 20.31 -3.35 9.32
N GLU A 224 20.10 -2.31 10.14
CA GLU A 224 19.40 -1.09 9.76
C GLU A 224 20.12 -0.33 8.64
N ASP A 225 21.43 -0.12 8.76
CA ASP A 225 22.25 0.55 7.74
C ASP A 225 22.17 -0.17 6.40
N ASN A 226 22.23 -1.51 6.41
CA ASN A 226 22.07 -2.31 5.20
C ASN A 226 20.68 -2.17 4.58
N ILE A 227 19.61 -2.15 5.39
CA ILE A 227 18.25 -1.92 4.89
C ILE A 227 18.14 -0.55 4.24
N ARG A 228 18.65 0.50 4.88
CA ARG A 228 18.65 1.87 4.32
C ARG A 228 19.39 1.94 3.00
N ARG A 229 20.60 1.38 2.95
CA ARG A 229 21.43 1.32 1.74
C ARG A 229 20.72 0.59 0.61
N VAL A 230 20.24 -0.63 0.86
CA VAL A 230 19.60 -1.45 -0.18
C VAL A 230 18.34 -0.79 -0.72
N ILE A 231 17.51 -0.16 0.13
CA ILE A 231 16.31 0.56 -0.33
C ILE A 231 16.71 1.78 -1.17
N ALA A 232 17.71 2.55 -0.75
CA ALA A 232 18.19 3.72 -1.49
C ALA A 232 18.78 3.34 -2.87
N ASP A 233 19.35 2.15 -3.00
CA ASP A 233 19.91 1.64 -4.26
C ASP A 233 18.84 1.13 -5.25
N ILE A 234 17.56 1.04 -4.86
CA ILE A 234 16.48 0.60 -5.75
C ILE A 234 16.22 1.68 -6.81
N ARG A 235 16.53 1.33 -8.06
CA ARG A 235 16.39 2.23 -9.21
C ARG A 235 14.93 2.39 -9.65
N PRO A 236 14.50 3.58 -10.12
CA PRO A 236 13.14 3.80 -10.64
C PRO A 236 12.71 2.81 -11.73
N GLN A 237 13.61 2.40 -12.63
CA GLN A 237 13.30 1.43 -13.68
C GLN A 237 12.91 0.04 -13.14
N MET A 238 13.39 -0.30 -11.93
CA MET A 238 12.95 -1.53 -11.26
C MET A 238 11.52 -1.39 -10.74
N LEU A 239 11.16 -0.23 -10.20
CA LEU A 239 9.82 0.06 -9.71
C LEU A 239 8.79 0.09 -10.86
N GLU A 240 9.16 0.64 -12.01
CA GLU A 240 8.32 0.61 -13.22
C GLU A 240 7.96 -0.83 -13.61
N LYS A 241 8.95 -1.74 -13.69
CA LYS A 241 8.71 -3.16 -13.98
C LYS A 241 7.82 -3.85 -12.95
N VAL A 242 7.99 -3.51 -11.67
CA VAL A 242 7.17 -4.05 -10.57
C VAL A 242 5.70 -3.63 -10.75
N ILE A 243 5.46 -2.39 -11.15
CA ILE A 243 4.13 -1.83 -11.37
C ILE A 243 3.49 -2.37 -12.65
N GLU A 244 4.25 -2.55 -13.72
CA GLU A 244 3.80 -3.27 -14.91
C GLU A 244 3.36 -4.70 -14.56
N ASN A 245 4.16 -5.41 -13.76
CA ASN A 245 3.80 -6.74 -13.28
C ASN A 245 2.53 -6.75 -12.43
N TRP A 246 2.27 -5.68 -11.66
CA TRP A 246 1.02 -5.54 -10.91
C TRP A 246 -0.21 -5.50 -11.84
N THR A 247 -0.14 -4.80 -12.98
CA THR A 247 -1.25 -4.83 -13.96
C THR A 247 -1.49 -6.23 -14.52
N SER A 248 -0.43 -6.99 -14.82
CA SER A 248 -0.54 -8.39 -15.26
C SER A 248 -1.12 -9.30 -14.17
N ARG A 249 -0.86 -9.01 -12.89
CA ARG A 249 -1.47 -9.72 -11.74
C ARG A 249 -2.98 -9.49 -11.67
N LEU A 250 -3.45 -8.26 -11.89
CA LEU A 250 -4.88 -7.97 -11.96
C LEU A 250 -5.55 -8.78 -13.08
N ASP A 251 -4.96 -8.81 -14.27
CA ASP A 251 -5.47 -9.58 -15.41
C ASP A 251 -5.54 -11.08 -15.13
N TYR A 252 -4.52 -11.62 -14.46
CA TYR A 252 -4.48 -13.01 -14.07
C TYR A 252 -5.58 -13.35 -13.04
N ILE A 253 -5.77 -12.53 -12.00
CA ILE A 253 -6.78 -12.81 -10.97
C ILE A 253 -8.19 -12.77 -11.58
N ARG A 254 -8.44 -11.86 -12.52
CA ARG A 254 -9.71 -11.80 -13.25
C ARG A 254 -9.97 -13.04 -14.08
N THR A 255 -8.96 -13.55 -14.79
CA THR A 255 -9.10 -14.68 -15.72
C THR A 255 -9.07 -16.04 -15.02
N SER A 256 -8.37 -16.16 -13.90
CA SER A 256 -8.10 -17.44 -13.23
C SER A 256 -9.13 -17.84 -12.16
N ARG A 257 -10.16 -17.03 -11.90
CA ARG A 257 -11.19 -17.23 -10.86
C ARG A 257 -10.60 -17.63 -9.48
N GLY A 258 -9.42 -17.10 -9.12
CA GLY A 258 -8.77 -17.37 -7.84
C GLY A 258 -7.84 -18.59 -7.81
N SER A 259 -7.39 -19.10 -8.97
CA SER A 259 -6.30 -20.08 -8.99
C SER A 259 -4.97 -19.43 -8.55
N PRO A 260 -4.06 -20.15 -7.85
CA PRO A 260 -2.78 -19.59 -7.43
C PRO A 260 -1.94 -19.16 -8.64
N MET A 261 -1.41 -17.93 -8.60
CA MET A 261 -0.56 -17.42 -9.66
C MET A 261 0.78 -18.18 -9.70
N PRO A 262 1.27 -18.62 -10.89
CA PRO A 262 2.59 -19.18 -11.02
C PRO A 262 3.67 -18.15 -10.65
N GLU A 263 4.77 -18.62 -10.03
CA GLU A 263 5.90 -17.76 -9.65
C GLU A 263 6.52 -17.09 -10.88
N ILE A 264 6.56 -15.75 -10.89
CA ILE A 264 7.13 -14.97 -12.01
C ILE A 264 8.59 -14.65 -11.71
N ILE A 265 9.52 -15.33 -12.37
CA ILE A 265 10.95 -15.02 -12.30
C ILE A 265 11.19 -13.67 -13.00
N PHE A 266 11.51 -12.63 -12.23
CA PHE A 266 12.06 -11.40 -12.78
C PHE A 266 13.50 -11.68 -13.26
N LYS A 267 13.71 -11.73 -14.57
CA LYS A 267 15.07 -11.68 -15.12
C LYS A 267 15.57 -10.23 -15.02
N MET A 268 16.62 -10.02 -14.21
CA MET A 268 17.33 -8.75 -14.10
C MET A 268 17.99 -8.36 -15.42
#